data_AF-A0A956Q973-F1
#
_entry.id   AF-A0A956Q973-F1
#
_cell.length_a   1.000
_cell.length_b   1.000
_cell.length_c   1.000
_cell.angle_alpha   90.00
_cell.angle_beta   90.00
_cell.angle_gamma   90.00
#
_symmetry.space_group_name_H-M   'P 1'
#
loop_
_entity.id
_entity.type
_entity.pdbx_description
1 polymer ?
#
loop_
_entity_poly.entity_id
_entity_poly.type
_entity_poly.pdbx_seq_one_letter_code
_entity_poly.pdbx_strand_id
1 'polypeptide(L)'
;LDDLEQTIAQWDTQRHSMPFNSDGVVVKVNDLRQQDRLGYTAKSPRWAVAYKYPPEVKPTKVLDIELSVGRTGNITPVAVLEPVILAGTQVQRASLHNFDELGEKDVRIGDTVDVHKAAEIIPEVLCVHLKKRPQKTKAVEPPATCPVCDAPTMRKEGEVALRCSAPKTCPAQRANRFEHWVSRQAMDIDGVGPALLEQLMERELIDTPADLYTLTVDDFLTLDRIKEKSAQNAYTSIQASTDRPLARLINALGMPHVGKETAVLLANTFYSMDALCRASDADLVAIDGVGPKVAESIVTFLADPDTVLLLEDLKAAGVRMADEKPETKVDASHPFFGKTFVLTGTLPTLGRQDAEEKIRAVGGKVSSSVSKKTDFVLLGDSPGSKAAKAEQLGVPSLSEAEFLAQL
;
A
#
# COMPACT_ATOMS: atom_id res chain seq x y z
N LEU A 1 10.60 -34.92 -19.83
CA LEU A 1 11.10 -33.56 -19.50
C LEU A 1 11.56 -32.90 -20.79
N ASP A 2 12.32 -33.61 -21.60
CA ASP A 2 12.77 -33.16 -22.93
C ASP A 2 11.62 -32.70 -23.84
N ASP A 3 10.51 -33.46 -23.94
CA ASP A 3 9.33 -33.04 -24.71
C ASP A 3 8.69 -31.73 -24.20
N LEU A 4 8.73 -31.52 -22.88
CA LEU A 4 8.22 -30.31 -22.24
C LEU A 4 9.13 -29.12 -22.58
N GLU A 5 10.44 -29.28 -22.44
CA GLU A 5 11.43 -28.26 -22.79
C GLU A 5 11.36 -27.89 -24.28
N GLN A 6 11.19 -28.88 -25.15
CA GLN A 6 11.00 -28.64 -26.58
C GLN A 6 9.70 -27.88 -26.87
N THR A 7 8.60 -28.23 -26.19
CA THR A 7 7.32 -27.53 -26.32
C THR A 7 7.44 -26.08 -25.84
N ILE A 8 8.11 -25.84 -24.72
CA ILE A 8 8.41 -24.49 -24.21
C ILE A 8 9.25 -23.71 -25.25
N ALA A 9 10.32 -24.29 -25.79
CA ALA A 9 11.15 -23.61 -26.78
C ALA A 9 10.38 -23.29 -28.08
N GLN A 10 9.49 -24.18 -28.53
CA GLN A 10 8.63 -23.93 -29.70
C GLN A 10 7.69 -22.75 -29.46
N TRP A 11 7.07 -22.69 -28.28
CA TRP A 11 6.10 -21.66 -27.94
C TRP A 11 6.72 -20.27 -27.73
N ASP A 12 8.00 -20.17 -27.40
CA ASP A 12 8.71 -18.88 -27.31
C ASP A 12 8.65 -18.11 -28.65
N THR A 13 8.74 -18.83 -29.77
CA THR A 13 8.71 -18.23 -31.10
C THR A 13 7.30 -18.11 -31.68
N GLN A 14 6.50 -19.17 -31.57
CA GLN A 14 5.17 -19.21 -32.19
C GLN A 14 4.19 -18.19 -31.60
N ARG A 15 4.34 -17.85 -30.30
CA ARG A 15 3.48 -16.87 -29.63
C ARG A 15 3.45 -15.51 -30.32
N HIS A 16 4.53 -15.10 -30.99
CA HIS A 16 4.60 -13.81 -31.70
C HIS A 16 3.72 -13.75 -32.96
N SER A 17 3.28 -14.91 -33.47
CA SER A 17 2.38 -14.99 -34.63
C SER A 17 0.91 -15.08 -34.24
N MET A 18 0.61 -15.19 -32.95
CA MET A 18 -0.77 -15.32 -32.46
C MET A 18 -1.52 -13.99 -32.52
N PRO A 19 -2.84 -14.00 -32.68
CA PRO A 19 -3.66 -12.78 -32.64
C PRO A 19 -3.81 -12.19 -31.23
N PHE A 20 -3.06 -12.69 -30.25
CA PHE A 20 -3.05 -12.26 -28.86
C PHE A 20 -1.63 -12.38 -28.28
N ASN A 21 -1.35 -11.59 -27.24
CA ASN A 21 -0.07 -11.65 -26.53
C ASN A 21 -0.04 -12.85 -25.56
N SER A 22 1.13 -13.47 -25.40
CA SER A 22 1.39 -14.50 -24.39
C SER A 22 2.74 -14.25 -23.73
N ASP A 23 2.75 -14.22 -22.40
CA ASP A 23 3.94 -13.96 -21.58
C ASP A 23 4.73 -15.24 -21.24
N GLY A 24 4.16 -16.39 -21.57
CA GLY A 24 4.68 -17.68 -21.16
C GLY A 24 3.83 -18.85 -21.60
N VAL A 25 4.05 -19.99 -20.92
CA VAL A 25 3.20 -21.18 -20.99
C VAL A 25 2.94 -21.69 -19.57
N VAL A 26 1.80 -22.34 -19.35
CA VAL A 26 1.47 -22.94 -18.05
C VAL A 26 1.72 -24.44 -18.11
N VAL A 27 2.66 -24.92 -17.32
CA VAL A 27 2.94 -26.34 -17.17
C VAL A 27 2.05 -26.90 -16.08
N LYS A 28 1.29 -27.96 -16.38
CA LYS A 28 0.35 -28.60 -15.45
C LYS A 28 0.59 -30.09 -15.40
N VAL A 29 0.52 -30.68 -14.20
CA VAL A 29 0.41 -32.13 -14.06
C VAL A 29 -0.92 -32.57 -14.66
N ASN A 30 -0.89 -33.47 -15.65
CA ASN A 30 -2.09 -33.84 -16.40
C ASN A 30 -3.06 -34.74 -15.62
N ASP A 31 -2.56 -35.55 -14.68
CA ASP A 31 -3.37 -36.47 -13.88
C ASP A 31 -4.07 -35.74 -12.72
N LEU A 32 -5.40 -35.75 -12.71
CA LEU A 32 -6.22 -35.06 -11.70
C LEU A 32 -6.03 -35.63 -10.28
N ARG A 33 -5.81 -36.94 -10.13
CA ARG A 33 -5.57 -37.55 -8.81
C ARG A 33 -4.25 -37.08 -8.22
N GLN A 34 -3.26 -36.81 -9.07
CA GLN A 34 -2.00 -36.22 -8.64
C GLN A 34 -2.16 -34.75 -8.25
N GLN A 35 -3.02 -33.99 -8.95
CA GLN A 35 -3.34 -32.61 -8.57
C GLN A 35 -3.96 -32.55 -7.17
N ASP A 36 -4.95 -33.40 -6.88
CA ASP A 36 -5.59 -33.50 -5.57
C ASP A 36 -4.58 -33.81 -4.46
N ARG A 37 -3.65 -34.73 -4.73
CA ARG A 37 -2.60 -35.10 -3.77
C ARG A 37 -1.57 -33.99 -3.54
N LEU A 38 -1.27 -33.21 -4.58
CA LEU A 38 -0.32 -32.10 -4.51
C LEU A 38 -0.90 -30.89 -3.79
N GLY A 39 -2.20 -30.62 -3.96
CA GLY A 39 -2.91 -29.55 -3.26
C GLY A 39 -2.43 -28.14 -3.61
N TYR A 40 -2.64 -27.20 -2.68
CA TYR A 40 -2.43 -25.76 -2.86
C TYR A 40 -1.57 -25.17 -1.74
N THR A 41 -0.88 -24.07 -2.05
CA THR A 41 -0.36 -23.14 -1.04
C THR A 41 -1.44 -22.09 -0.73
N ALA A 42 -1.13 -21.11 0.13
CA ALA A 42 -2.03 -20.00 0.43
C ALA A 42 -2.44 -19.18 -0.82
N LYS A 43 -1.66 -19.22 -1.92
CA LYS A 43 -1.88 -18.36 -3.10
C LYS A 43 -1.84 -19.11 -4.45
N SER A 44 -1.35 -20.34 -4.53
CA SER A 44 -1.13 -21.03 -5.81
C SER A 44 -1.20 -22.56 -5.73
N PRO A 45 -1.61 -23.26 -6.81
CA PRO A 45 -1.55 -24.72 -6.89
C PRO A 45 -0.11 -25.23 -6.89
N ARG A 46 0.14 -26.40 -6.28
CA ARG A 46 1.46 -27.06 -6.30
C ARG A 46 1.71 -27.88 -7.57
N TRP A 47 0.66 -28.13 -8.35
CA TRP A 47 0.67 -28.98 -9.55
C TRP A 47 0.73 -28.20 -10.86
N ALA A 48 0.84 -26.87 -10.80
CA ALA A 48 0.97 -26.01 -11.97
C ALA A 48 1.96 -24.87 -11.73
N VAL A 49 2.67 -24.49 -12.79
CA VAL A 49 3.59 -23.35 -12.78
C VAL A 49 3.47 -22.57 -14.09
N ALA A 50 3.50 -21.24 -14.00
CA ALA A 50 3.62 -20.37 -15.17
C ALA A 50 5.11 -20.21 -15.51
N TYR A 51 5.53 -20.79 -16.63
CA TYR A 51 6.85 -20.57 -17.20
C TYR A 51 6.80 -19.31 -18.06
N LYS A 52 7.37 -18.21 -17.56
CA LYS A 52 7.43 -16.93 -18.29
C LYS A 52 8.66 -16.87 -19.18
N TYR A 53 8.49 -16.41 -20.41
CA TYR A 53 9.62 -16.17 -21.31
C TYR A 53 10.33 -14.86 -20.96
N PRO A 54 11.59 -14.69 -21.41
CA PRO A 54 12.28 -13.41 -21.30
C PRO A 54 11.42 -12.29 -21.92
N PRO A 55 11.34 -11.12 -21.27
CA PRO A 55 10.61 -9.99 -21.82
C PRO A 55 11.23 -9.55 -23.14
N GLU A 56 10.38 -9.05 -24.05
CA GLU A 56 10.85 -8.49 -25.33
C GLU A 56 11.77 -7.29 -25.07
N VAL A 57 12.97 -7.33 -25.64
CA VAL A 57 13.97 -6.25 -25.57
C VAL A 57 14.13 -5.64 -26.94
N LYS A 58 14.04 -4.31 -27.04
CA LYS A 58 14.30 -3.60 -28.30
C LYS A 58 15.23 -2.41 -28.11
N PRO A 59 16.16 -2.18 -29.07
CA PRO A 59 16.97 -0.99 -29.08
C PRO A 59 16.14 0.21 -29.55
N THR A 60 16.32 1.35 -28.88
CA THR A 60 15.78 2.65 -29.32
C THR A 60 16.71 3.79 -28.89
N LYS A 61 16.50 5.00 -29.39
CA LYS A 61 17.32 6.17 -29.07
C LYS A 61 16.72 6.98 -27.93
N VAL A 62 17.56 7.42 -27.00
CA VAL A 62 17.20 8.41 -25.97
C VAL A 62 17.20 9.80 -26.62
N LEU A 63 16.03 10.43 -26.67
CA LEU A 63 15.84 11.78 -27.21
C LEU A 63 16.08 12.84 -26.14
N ASP A 64 15.64 12.59 -24.91
CA ASP A 64 15.80 13.48 -23.77
C ASP A 64 15.74 12.68 -22.45
N ILE A 65 16.13 13.30 -21.34
CA ILE A 65 15.95 12.74 -19.99
C ILE A 65 15.23 13.81 -19.15
N GLU A 66 13.94 13.57 -18.91
CA GLU A 66 13.11 14.45 -18.09
C GLU A 66 13.18 14.05 -16.62
N LEU A 67 13.00 15.04 -15.73
CA LEU A 67 12.99 14.82 -14.29
C LEU A 67 11.55 14.93 -13.77
N SER A 68 11.01 13.82 -13.27
CA SER A 68 9.67 13.80 -12.68
C SER A 68 9.77 13.90 -11.15
N VAL A 69 8.89 14.70 -10.55
CA VAL A 69 8.77 14.84 -9.09
C VAL A 69 7.49 14.12 -8.64
N GLY A 70 7.64 13.01 -7.91
CA GLY A 70 6.51 12.23 -7.40
C GLY A 70 5.88 12.83 -6.15
N ARG A 71 4.76 12.23 -5.70
CA ARG A 71 3.97 12.62 -4.51
C ARG A 71 4.80 12.89 -3.24
N THR A 72 5.80 12.05 -2.98
CA THR A 72 6.65 12.13 -1.78
C THR A 72 7.93 12.94 -2.00
N GLY A 73 7.95 13.72 -3.08
CA GLY A 73 9.07 14.55 -3.48
C GLY A 73 10.21 13.81 -4.18
N ASN A 74 10.12 12.48 -4.35
CA ASN A 74 11.13 11.70 -5.06
C ASN A 74 11.30 12.21 -6.51
N ILE A 75 12.53 12.54 -6.87
CA ILE A 75 12.91 13.06 -8.19
C ILE A 75 13.49 11.89 -8.99
N THR A 76 12.75 11.44 -9.99
CA THR A 76 13.11 10.28 -10.81
C THR A 76 13.46 10.71 -12.23
N PRO A 77 14.61 10.30 -12.77
CA PRO A 77 14.92 10.48 -14.19
C PRO A 77 14.07 9.55 -15.05
N VAL A 78 13.52 10.08 -16.14
CA VAL A 78 12.70 9.35 -17.11
C VAL A 78 13.27 9.59 -18.50
N ALA A 79 13.65 8.52 -19.19
CA ALA A 79 14.13 8.59 -20.56
C ALA A 79 12.95 8.85 -21.51
N VAL A 80 13.03 9.91 -22.31
CA VAL A 80 12.19 10.15 -23.47
C VAL A 80 12.83 9.44 -24.66
N LEU A 81 12.10 8.54 -25.27
CA LEU A 81 12.62 7.61 -26.28
C LEU A 81 12.04 7.91 -27.65
N GLU A 82 12.81 7.57 -28.68
CA GLU A 82 12.26 7.40 -30.02
C GLU A 82 11.21 6.28 -29.98
N PRO A 83 10.02 6.48 -30.59
CA PRO A 83 8.93 5.51 -30.48
C PRO A 83 9.33 4.09 -30.86
N VAL A 84 9.11 3.14 -29.96
CA VAL A 84 9.40 1.72 -30.18
C VAL A 84 8.21 0.86 -29.78
N ILE A 85 7.87 -0.16 -30.56
CA ILE A 85 6.78 -1.08 -30.22
C ILE A 85 7.31 -2.20 -29.33
N LEU A 86 6.85 -2.28 -28.09
CA LEU A 86 7.17 -3.35 -27.15
C LEU A 86 5.88 -4.03 -26.68
N ALA A 87 5.81 -5.35 -26.79
CA ALA A 87 4.66 -6.19 -26.45
C ALA A 87 3.35 -5.68 -27.08
N GLY A 88 3.42 -5.25 -28.35
CA GLY A 88 2.26 -4.75 -29.11
C GLY A 88 1.82 -3.31 -28.79
N THR A 89 2.52 -2.60 -27.90
CA THR A 89 2.21 -1.20 -27.56
C THR A 89 3.38 -0.28 -27.88
N GLN A 90 3.08 0.95 -28.30
CA GLN A 90 4.09 1.97 -28.53
C GLN A 90 4.60 2.53 -27.20
N VAL A 91 5.91 2.49 -27.01
CA VAL A 91 6.62 3.02 -25.84
C VAL A 91 7.44 4.24 -26.28
N GLN A 92 7.29 5.34 -25.53
CA GLN A 92 8.03 6.60 -25.73
C GLN A 92 8.72 7.10 -24.45
N ARG A 93 8.44 6.45 -23.32
CA ARG A 93 9.01 6.80 -22.01
C ARG A 93 9.45 5.54 -21.31
N ALA A 94 10.60 5.57 -20.66
CA ALA A 94 11.10 4.47 -19.84
C ALA A 94 11.72 4.99 -18.55
N SER A 95 11.52 4.24 -17.47
CA SER A 95 12.13 4.51 -16.17
C SER A 95 13.64 4.34 -16.26
N LEU A 96 14.38 5.27 -15.62
CA LEU A 96 15.79 5.13 -15.28
C LEU A 96 15.97 4.87 -13.77
N HIS A 97 14.86 4.61 -13.06
CA HIS A 97 14.73 4.33 -11.62
C HIS A 97 15.20 5.46 -10.70
N ASN A 98 16.50 5.75 -10.66
CA ASN A 98 17.11 6.74 -9.79
C ASN A 98 18.44 7.23 -10.40
N PHE A 99 19.04 8.26 -9.81
CA PHE A 99 20.27 8.84 -10.34
C PHE A 99 21.51 7.94 -10.19
N ASP A 100 21.52 7.03 -9.21
CA ASP A 100 22.64 6.13 -9.02
C ASP A 100 22.63 5.06 -10.13
N GLU A 101 21.46 4.48 -10.42
CA GLU A 101 21.29 3.52 -11.52
C GLU A 101 21.49 4.17 -12.90
N LEU A 102 21.07 5.43 -13.07
CA LEU A 102 21.39 6.25 -14.24
C LEU A 102 22.91 6.39 -14.44
N GLY A 103 23.64 6.67 -13.35
CA GLY A 103 25.10 6.78 -13.34
C GLY A 103 25.80 5.45 -13.61
N GLU A 104 25.34 4.36 -13.00
CA GLU A 104 25.87 3.01 -13.20
C GLU A 104 25.69 2.53 -14.66
N LYS A 105 24.53 2.79 -15.26
CA LYS A 105 24.26 2.48 -16.67
C LYS A 105 24.90 3.48 -17.64
N ASP A 106 25.36 4.63 -17.14
CA ASP A 106 25.90 5.78 -17.89
C ASP A 106 25.00 6.15 -19.08
N VAL A 107 23.68 6.25 -18.87
CA VAL A 107 22.74 6.61 -19.94
C VAL A 107 22.81 8.11 -20.22
N ARG A 108 22.98 8.47 -21.50
CA ARG A 108 23.09 9.87 -21.92
C ARG A 108 22.08 10.19 -23.01
N ILE A 109 21.72 11.47 -23.10
CA ILE A 109 20.90 11.99 -24.20
C ILE A 109 21.60 11.70 -25.53
N GLY A 110 20.88 11.09 -26.47
CA GLY A 110 21.36 10.67 -27.78
C GLY A 110 21.85 9.23 -27.87
N ASP A 111 22.02 8.52 -26.75
CA ASP A 111 22.45 7.12 -26.76
C ASP A 111 21.40 6.19 -27.37
N THR A 112 21.86 5.07 -27.93
CA THR A 112 20.99 3.93 -28.23
C THR A 112 20.97 3.00 -27.02
N VAL A 113 19.78 2.67 -26.54
CA VAL A 113 19.55 1.87 -25.34
C VAL A 113 18.63 0.69 -25.63
N ASP A 114 18.85 -0.41 -24.93
CA ASP A 114 17.90 -1.53 -24.91
C ASP A 114 16.81 -1.27 -23.87
N VAL A 115 15.56 -1.41 -24.30
CA VAL A 115 14.38 -1.16 -23.47
C VAL A 115 13.51 -2.40 -23.47
N HIS A 116 12.96 -2.71 -22.32
CA HIS A 116 11.96 -3.78 -22.16
C HIS A 116 10.86 -3.32 -21.21
N LYS A 117 9.83 -4.15 -21.04
CA LYS A 117 8.80 -3.93 -20.02
C LYS A 117 8.97 -4.88 -18.84
N ALA A 118 9.29 -4.34 -17.67
CA ALA A 118 9.25 -5.09 -16.42
C ALA A 118 7.81 -5.55 -16.14
N ALA A 119 7.67 -6.84 -15.85
CA ALA A 119 6.39 -7.52 -15.70
C ALA A 119 5.39 -7.24 -16.85
N GLU A 120 5.90 -6.97 -18.06
CA GLU A 120 5.14 -6.60 -19.27
C GLU A 120 4.36 -5.27 -19.21
N ILE A 121 4.51 -4.50 -18.14
CA ILE A 121 3.75 -3.26 -17.93
C ILE A 121 4.65 -2.02 -17.98
N ILE A 122 5.74 -1.99 -17.19
CA ILE A 122 6.51 -0.77 -16.94
C ILE A 122 7.76 -0.77 -17.82
N PRO A 123 7.91 0.17 -18.78
CA PRO A 123 9.11 0.24 -19.60
C PRO A 123 10.33 0.72 -18.79
N GLU A 124 11.45 0.04 -18.91
CA GLU A 124 12.72 0.42 -18.27
C GLU A 124 13.92 0.20 -19.19
N VAL A 125 14.94 1.04 -19.01
CA VAL A 125 16.20 0.95 -19.76
C VAL A 125 17.10 -0.11 -19.14
N LEU A 126 17.54 -1.09 -19.94
CA LEU A 126 18.43 -2.16 -19.50
C LEU A 126 19.90 -1.75 -19.56
N CYS A 127 20.37 -1.35 -20.74
CA CYS A 127 21.77 -1.01 -20.97
C CYS A 127 21.96 -0.09 -22.18
N VAL A 128 23.14 0.52 -22.25
CA VAL A 128 23.54 1.42 -23.34
C VAL A 128 24.40 0.69 -24.36
N HIS A 129 24.14 0.92 -25.65
CA HIS A 129 25.00 0.46 -26.74
C HIS A 129 26.19 1.41 -26.88
N LEU A 130 27.19 1.27 -26.01
CA LEU A 130 28.36 2.17 -25.96
C LEU A 130 29.10 2.33 -27.30
N LYS A 131 29.13 1.27 -28.13
CA LYS A 131 29.75 1.30 -29.47
C LYS A 131 29.02 2.22 -30.47
N LYS A 132 27.75 2.53 -30.22
CA LYS A 132 26.90 3.40 -31.05
C LYS A 132 26.78 4.82 -30.47
N ARG A 133 27.47 5.11 -29.37
CA ARG A 133 27.38 6.41 -28.70
C ARG A 133 27.84 7.54 -29.63
N PRO A 134 26.99 8.55 -29.87
CA PRO A 134 27.38 9.73 -30.62
C PRO A 134 28.54 10.48 -29.95
N GLN A 135 29.32 11.22 -30.74
CA GLN A 135 30.31 12.15 -30.19
C GLN A 135 29.60 13.31 -29.48
N LYS A 136 30.17 13.80 -28.37
CA LYS A 136 29.69 14.93 -27.55
C LYS A 136 28.44 14.70 -26.68
N THR A 137 28.13 13.46 -26.28
CA THR A 137 27.10 13.21 -25.25
C THR A 137 27.59 13.59 -23.86
N LYS A 138 26.70 14.17 -23.03
CA LYS A 138 26.99 14.57 -21.64
C LYS A 138 26.25 13.67 -20.66
N ALA A 139 26.89 13.36 -19.54
CA ALA A 139 26.24 12.70 -18.42
C ALA A 139 25.17 13.61 -17.82
N VAL A 140 24.09 13.00 -17.32
CA VAL A 140 23.03 13.70 -16.60
C VAL A 140 23.33 13.60 -15.11
N GLU A 141 23.60 14.74 -14.49
CA GLU A 141 23.91 14.82 -13.07
C GLU A 141 22.64 15.00 -12.22
N PRO A 142 22.63 14.56 -10.95
CA PRO A 142 21.56 14.85 -10.02
C PRO A 142 21.38 16.37 -9.85
N PRO A 143 20.16 16.91 -9.96
CA PRO A 143 19.94 18.33 -9.80
C PRO A 143 20.12 18.77 -8.34
N ALA A 144 20.74 19.94 -8.13
CA ALA A 144 20.88 20.55 -6.80
C ALA A 144 19.57 21.17 -6.29
N THR A 145 18.66 21.51 -7.20
CA THR A 145 17.34 22.10 -6.91
C THR A 145 16.23 21.29 -7.58
N CYS A 146 15.02 21.36 -7.01
CA CYS A 146 13.85 20.70 -7.55
C CYS A 146 13.48 21.35 -8.90
N PRO A 147 13.25 20.56 -9.98
CA PRO A 147 12.95 21.10 -11.31
C PRO A 147 11.57 21.79 -11.42
N VAL A 148 10.76 21.76 -10.36
CA VAL A 148 9.39 22.32 -10.35
C VAL A 148 9.26 23.53 -9.43
N CYS A 149 9.92 23.53 -8.27
CA CYS A 149 9.76 24.58 -7.26
C CYS A 149 11.07 25.24 -6.82
N ASP A 150 12.19 24.88 -7.46
CA ASP A 150 13.55 25.39 -7.18
C ASP A 150 14.07 25.19 -5.75
N ALA A 151 13.31 24.56 -4.86
CA ALA A 151 13.77 24.21 -3.52
C ALA A 151 14.97 23.26 -3.56
N PRO A 152 15.90 23.30 -2.60
CA PRO A 152 17.05 22.40 -2.55
C PRO A 152 16.64 20.93 -2.62
N THR A 153 17.45 20.10 -3.29
CA THR A 153 17.29 18.65 -3.21
C THR A 153 18.00 18.08 -1.99
N MET A 154 17.50 16.97 -1.48
CA MET A 154 18.06 16.27 -0.33
C MET A 154 17.98 14.76 -0.53
N ARG A 155 18.96 14.02 -0.01
CA ARG A 155 18.88 12.57 0.21
C ARG A 155 18.84 12.33 1.70
N LYS A 156 17.92 11.49 2.16
CA LYS A 156 17.91 11.02 3.55
C LYS A 156 19.01 9.99 3.75
N GLU A 157 19.55 9.93 4.96
CA GLU A 157 20.58 8.94 5.28
C GLU A 157 20.03 7.51 5.06
N GLY A 158 20.76 6.71 4.28
CA GLY A 158 20.37 5.36 3.90
C GLY A 158 19.33 5.25 2.77
N GLU A 159 18.88 6.37 2.17
CA GLU A 159 18.02 6.36 0.98
C GLU A 159 18.81 6.69 -0.30
N VAL A 160 18.54 5.94 -1.37
CA VAL A 160 19.02 6.22 -2.74
C VAL A 160 18.23 7.36 -3.39
N ALA A 161 16.97 7.54 -2.97
CA ALA A 161 16.03 8.49 -3.53
C ALA A 161 16.47 9.95 -3.30
N LEU A 162 16.65 10.70 -4.38
CA LEU A 162 16.81 12.15 -4.34
C LEU A 162 15.42 12.79 -4.19
N ARG A 163 15.24 13.68 -3.22
CA ARG A 163 13.93 14.28 -2.94
C ARG A 163 13.97 15.80 -2.97
N CYS A 164 12.84 16.41 -3.32
CA CYS A 164 12.58 17.82 -3.06
C CYS A 164 12.43 18.06 -1.54
N SER A 165 13.13 19.06 -1.01
CA SER A 165 13.10 19.42 0.42
C SER A 165 11.86 20.21 0.86
N ALA A 166 11.00 20.62 -0.07
CA ALA A 166 9.81 21.44 0.20
C ALA A 166 8.50 20.66 -0.04
N PRO A 167 8.17 19.64 0.80
CA PRO A 167 7.01 18.78 0.58
C PRO A 167 5.68 19.54 0.63
N LYS A 168 5.58 20.60 1.42
CA LYS A 168 4.34 21.36 1.63
C LYS A 168 4.04 22.29 0.45
N THR A 169 5.05 23.01 -0.05
CA THR A 169 4.88 24.08 -1.04
C THR A 169 5.15 23.66 -2.49
N CYS A 170 5.76 22.49 -2.73
CA CYS A 170 6.07 22.05 -4.09
C CYS A 170 4.79 21.78 -4.90
N PRO A 171 4.54 22.49 -6.03
CA PRO A 171 3.33 22.33 -6.84
C PRO A 171 3.14 20.90 -7.36
N ALA A 172 4.22 20.25 -7.83
CA ALA A 172 4.14 18.86 -8.27
C ALA A 172 3.74 17.90 -7.13
N GLN A 173 4.24 18.09 -5.92
CA GLN A 173 3.83 17.23 -4.79
C GLN A 173 2.37 17.48 -4.42
N ARG A 174 1.92 18.74 -4.45
CA ARG A 174 0.51 19.09 -4.23
C ARG A 174 -0.40 18.45 -5.28
N ALA A 175 -0.09 18.60 -6.58
CA ALA A 175 -0.82 17.96 -7.66
C ALA A 175 -0.92 16.44 -7.49
N ASN A 176 0.23 15.78 -7.25
CA ASN A 176 0.28 14.33 -7.03
C ASN A 176 -0.44 13.88 -5.75
N ARG A 177 -0.53 14.73 -4.71
CA ARG A 177 -1.35 14.43 -3.52
C ARG A 177 -2.83 14.42 -3.88
N PHE A 178 -3.31 15.40 -4.65
CA PHE A 178 -4.69 15.41 -5.14
C PHE A 178 -4.98 14.23 -6.07
N GLU A 179 -4.09 13.92 -7.02
CA GLU A 179 -4.25 12.76 -7.89
C GLU A 179 -4.33 11.45 -7.11
N HIS A 180 -3.50 11.31 -6.08
CA HIS A 180 -3.58 10.16 -5.18
C HIS A 180 -4.89 10.15 -4.41
N TRP A 181 -5.34 11.29 -3.87
CA TRP A 181 -6.58 11.42 -3.11
C TRP A 181 -7.80 10.94 -3.92
N VAL A 182 -7.94 11.41 -5.16
CA VAL A 182 -9.07 11.06 -6.05
C VAL A 182 -8.96 9.65 -6.63
N SER A 183 -7.79 9.00 -6.51
CA SER A 183 -7.52 7.71 -7.15
C SER A 183 -8.47 6.59 -6.69
N ARG A 184 -8.60 5.58 -7.57
CA ARG A 184 -9.41 4.38 -7.32
C ARG A 184 -9.00 3.57 -6.09
N GLN A 185 -7.80 3.77 -5.54
CA GLN A 185 -7.37 3.07 -4.32
C GLN A 185 -7.53 3.92 -3.06
N ALA A 186 -7.73 5.23 -3.22
CA ALA A 186 -7.97 6.21 -2.17
C ALA A 186 -9.46 6.54 -2.10
N MET A 187 -9.90 7.78 -2.31
CA MET A 187 -11.30 8.18 -2.14
C MET A 187 -12.24 7.80 -3.30
N ASP A 188 -11.72 7.26 -4.42
CA ASP A 188 -12.54 6.78 -5.54
C ASP A 188 -13.46 7.86 -6.11
N ILE A 189 -12.85 8.96 -6.56
CA ILE A 189 -13.58 10.10 -7.10
C ILE A 189 -13.49 10.06 -8.62
N ASP A 190 -14.43 9.33 -9.22
CA ASP A 190 -14.55 9.22 -10.67
C ASP A 190 -14.88 10.58 -11.29
N GLY A 191 -14.32 10.85 -12.48
CA GLY A 191 -14.56 12.09 -13.22
C GLY A 191 -13.70 13.29 -12.80
N VAL A 192 -12.92 13.17 -11.72
CA VAL A 192 -11.96 14.18 -11.28
C VAL A 192 -10.54 13.69 -11.59
N GLY A 193 -10.01 14.09 -12.75
CA GLY A 193 -8.68 13.69 -13.21
C GLY A 193 -7.63 14.82 -13.11
N PRO A 194 -6.37 14.56 -13.48
CA PRO A 194 -5.26 15.51 -13.39
C PRO A 194 -5.57 16.88 -14.02
N ALA A 195 -6.13 16.89 -15.23
CA ALA A 195 -6.46 18.13 -15.93
C ALA A 195 -7.57 18.97 -15.27
N LEU A 196 -8.46 18.35 -14.48
CA LEU A 196 -9.48 19.06 -13.73
C LEU A 196 -8.88 19.64 -12.44
N LEU A 197 -8.08 18.83 -11.74
CA LEU A 197 -7.37 19.22 -10.53
C LEU A 197 -6.42 20.39 -10.81
N GLU A 198 -5.67 20.35 -11.91
CA GLU A 198 -4.79 21.43 -12.35
C GLU A 198 -5.56 22.75 -12.48
N GLN A 199 -6.69 22.76 -13.21
CA GLN A 199 -7.50 23.97 -13.37
C GLN A 199 -8.10 24.48 -12.04
N LEU A 200 -8.52 23.57 -11.14
CA LEU A 200 -9.02 23.95 -9.82
C LEU A 200 -7.92 24.61 -8.98
N MET A 201 -6.70 24.08 -9.02
CA MET A 201 -5.55 24.64 -8.30
C MET A 201 -5.09 25.97 -8.92
N GLU A 202 -5.02 26.07 -10.25
CA GLU A 202 -4.63 27.30 -10.97
C GLU A 202 -5.56 28.47 -10.70
N ARG A 203 -6.84 28.18 -10.47
CA ARG A 203 -7.87 29.17 -10.11
C ARG A 203 -8.01 29.37 -8.60
N GLU A 204 -7.11 28.77 -7.81
CA GLU A 204 -7.08 28.87 -6.35
C GLU A 204 -8.39 28.42 -5.68
N LEU A 205 -9.16 27.53 -6.33
CA LEU A 205 -10.41 26.98 -5.79
C LEU A 205 -10.18 25.87 -4.75
N ILE A 206 -9.01 25.22 -4.79
CA ILE A 206 -8.61 24.18 -3.84
C ILE A 206 -7.14 24.36 -3.47
N ASP A 207 -6.78 24.19 -2.21
CA ASP A 207 -5.40 24.10 -1.71
C ASP A 207 -5.12 22.77 -1.00
N THR A 208 -6.11 22.28 -0.25
CA THR A 208 -6.08 21.00 0.46
C THR A 208 -7.14 20.03 -0.09
N PRO A 209 -7.02 18.71 0.17
CA PRO A 209 -8.06 17.77 -0.20
C PRO A 209 -9.43 18.03 0.45
N ALA A 210 -9.48 18.73 1.59
CA ALA A 210 -10.75 19.08 2.23
C ALA A 210 -11.57 20.07 1.39
N ASP A 211 -10.91 20.96 0.65
CA ASP A 211 -11.56 22.00 -0.15
C ASP A 211 -12.43 21.40 -1.26
N LEU A 212 -12.08 20.21 -1.77
CA LEU A 212 -12.89 19.48 -2.76
C LEU A 212 -14.35 19.34 -2.31
N TYR A 213 -14.58 19.10 -1.03
CA TYR A 213 -15.91 18.88 -0.46
C TYR A 213 -16.72 20.16 -0.27
N THR A 214 -16.06 21.32 -0.36
CA THR A 214 -16.68 22.65 -0.28
C THR A 214 -17.08 23.22 -1.65
N LEU A 215 -16.55 22.64 -2.73
CA LEU A 215 -16.85 23.06 -4.10
C LEU A 215 -18.32 22.89 -4.45
N THR A 216 -18.84 23.85 -5.22
CA THR A 216 -20.18 23.84 -5.79
C THR A 216 -20.16 23.43 -7.26
N VAL A 217 -21.34 23.09 -7.81
CA VAL A 217 -21.48 22.81 -9.26
C VAL A 217 -21.06 24.02 -10.11
N ASP A 218 -21.32 25.24 -9.63
CA ASP A 218 -20.98 26.48 -10.33
C ASP A 218 -19.46 26.69 -10.43
N ASP A 219 -18.70 26.28 -9.42
CA ASP A 219 -17.24 26.36 -9.45
C ASP A 219 -16.67 25.53 -10.62
N PHE A 220 -17.22 24.32 -10.84
CA PHE A 220 -16.84 23.47 -11.98
C PHE A 220 -17.27 24.06 -13.32
N LEU A 221 -18.39 24.78 -13.38
CA LEU A 221 -18.86 25.43 -14.61
C LEU A 221 -17.96 26.58 -15.06
N THR A 222 -17.15 27.14 -14.15
CA THR A 222 -16.15 28.13 -14.54
C THR A 222 -15.04 27.50 -15.40
N LEU A 223 -14.78 26.20 -15.24
CA LEU A 223 -13.62 25.50 -15.80
C LEU A 223 -13.72 25.25 -17.31
N ASP A 224 -12.56 25.17 -17.96
CA ASP A 224 -12.48 25.01 -19.40
C ASP A 224 -12.96 23.62 -19.82
N ARG A 225 -13.80 23.60 -20.85
CA ARG A 225 -14.38 22.38 -21.45
C ARG A 225 -15.25 21.56 -20.49
N ILE A 226 -15.70 22.15 -19.38
CA ILE A 226 -16.70 21.56 -18.49
C ILE A 226 -18.09 22.07 -18.87
N LYS A 227 -19.06 21.15 -18.88
CA LYS A 227 -20.48 21.42 -19.09
C LYS A 227 -21.27 20.90 -17.89
N GLU A 228 -22.50 21.38 -17.73
CA GLU A 228 -23.41 21.06 -16.63
C GLU A 228 -23.43 19.58 -16.21
N LYS A 229 -23.57 18.65 -17.16
CA LYS A 229 -23.55 17.21 -16.83
C LYS A 229 -22.21 16.75 -16.25
N SER A 230 -21.09 17.24 -16.77
CA SER A 230 -19.76 16.87 -16.27
C SER A 230 -19.49 17.51 -14.90
N ALA A 231 -19.89 18.76 -14.72
CA ALA A 231 -19.82 19.46 -13.44
C ALA A 231 -20.62 18.73 -12.36
N GLN A 232 -21.88 18.38 -12.67
CA GLN A 232 -22.73 17.63 -11.76
C GLN A 232 -22.15 16.25 -11.43
N ASN A 233 -21.58 15.54 -12.41
CA ASN A 233 -20.96 14.25 -12.15
C ASN A 233 -19.75 14.37 -11.22
N ALA A 234 -18.87 15.36 -11.44
CA ALA A 234 -17.71 15.61 -10.59
C ALA A 234 -18.14 15.94 -9.15
N TYR A 235 -19.07 16.89 -9.00
CA TYR A 235 -19.64 17.27 -7.71
C TYR A 235 -20.26 16.05 -6.99
N THR A 236 -21.15 15.30 -7.65
CA THR A 236 -21.79 14.13 -7.07
C THR A 236 -20.78 13.06 -6.66
N SER A 237 -19.73 12.84 -7.46
CA SER A 237 -18.67 11.87 -7.17
C SER A 237 -17.87 12.27 -5.93
N ILE A 238 -17.52 13.56 -5.80
CA ILE A 238 -16.84 14.09 -4.61
C ILE A 238 -17.71 13.91 -3.37
N GLN A 239 -18.97 14.34 -3.42
CA GLN A 239 -19.88 14.26 -2.27
C GLN A 239 -20.13 12.80 -1.86
N ALA A 240 -20.30 11.88 -2.82
CA ALA A 240 -20.44 10.45 -2.54
C ALA A 240 -19.18 9.82 -1.92
N SER A 241 -18.00 10.41 -2.12
CA SER A 241 -16.75 9.91 -1.52
C SER A 241 -16.64 10.19 -0.02
N THR A 242 -17.51 11.00 0.58
CA THR A 242 -17.52 11.23 2.03
C THR A 242 -17.80 9.94 2.81
N ASP A 243 -18.57 8.99 2.27
CA ASP A 243 -18.92 7.73 2.93
C ASP A 243 -17.91 6.58 2.66
N ARG A 244 -16.72 6.88 2.13
CA ARG A 244 -15.72 5.82 1.91
C ARG A 244 -15.25 5.23 3.24
N PRO A 245 -15.01 3.89 3.32
CA PRO A 245 -14.51 3.25 4.53
C PRO A 245 -13.23 3.88 5.05
N LEU A 246 -12.99 3.79 6.36
CA LEU A 246 -11.86 4.42 7.04
C LEU A 246 -10.50 4.04 6.42
N ALA A 247 -10.35 2.79 5.99
CA ALA A 247 -9.13 2.32 5.32
C ALA A 247 -8.79 3.13 4.05
N ARG A 248 -9.82 3.61 3.33
CA ARG A 248 -9.64 4.41 2.11
C ARG A 248 -9.17 5.82 2.44
N LEU A 249 -9.73 6.43 3.49
CA LEU A 249 -9.26 7.71 4.03
C LEU A 249 -7.81 7.62 4.50
N ILE A 250 -7.46 6.61 5.31
CA ILE A 250 -6.09 6.39 5.80
C ILE A 250 -5.11 6.25 4.63
N ASN A 251 -5.48 5.51 3.59
CA ASN A 251 -4.67 5.40 2.38
C ASN A 251 -4.58 6.73 1.63
N ALA A 252 -5.67 7.50 1.53
CA ALA A 252 -5.76 8.77 0.82
C ALA A 252 -4.86 9.86 1.41
N LEU A 253 -4.66 9.89 2.74
CA LEU A 253 -3.74 10.80 3.41
C LEU A 253 -2.29 10.69 2.89
N GLY A 254 -1.92 9.55 2.28
CA GLY A 254 -0.63 9.40 1.62
C GLY A 254 0.56 9.37 2.59
N MET A 255 0.32 8.91 3.83
CA MET A 255 1.32 8.80 4.88
C MET A 255 2.57 8.03 4.41
N PRO A 256 3.79 8.47 4.78
CA PRO A 256 5.01 7.73 4.45
C PRO A 256 4.93 6.27 4.92
N HIS A 257 5.32 5.34 4.04
CA HIS A 257 5.30 3.89 4.28
C HIS A 257 3.92 3.24 4.49
N VAL A 258 2.83 4.00 4.49
CA VAL A 258 1.47 3.44 4.61
C VAL A 258 0.87 3.25 3.23
N GLY A 259 0.80 1.99 2.80
CA GLY A 259 0.08 1.57 1.60
C GLY A 259 -1.34 1.08 1.92
N LYS A 260 -2.05 0.63 0.88
CA LYS A 260 -3.42 0.10 0.99
C LYS A 260 -3.57 -0.98 2.07
N GLU A 261 -2.64 -1.95 2.13
CA GLU A 261 -2.72 -3.06 3.07
C GLU A 261 -2.54 -2.60 4.52
N THR A 262 -1.53 -1.76 4.77
CA THR A 262 -1.29 -1.12 6.08
C THR A 262 -2.49 -0.26 6.48
N ALA A 263 -3.09 0.48 5.55
CA ALA A 263 -4.26 1.30 5.84
C ALA A 263 -5.48 0.49 6.29
N VAL A 264 -5.71 -0.68 5.67
CA VAL A 264 -6.75 -1.63 6.10
C VAL A 264 -6.47 -2.17 7.50
N LEU A 265 -5.23 -2.54 7.76
CA LEU A 265 -4.80 -3.04 9.05
C LEU A 265 -4.99 -2.00 10.17
N LEU A 266 -4.61 -0.74 9.92
CA LEU A 266 -4.83 0.36 10.85
C LEU A 266 -6.33 0.62 11.08
N ALA A 267 -7.13 0.66 10.00
CA ALA A 267 -8.58 0.86 10.11
C ALA A 267 -9.25 -0.24 10.95
N ASN A 268 -8.88 -1.49 10.72
CA ASN A 268 -9.41 -2.65 11.45
C ASN A 268 -8.92 -2.75 12.89
N THR A 269 -7.84 -2.06 13.24
CA THR A 269 -7.31 -2.04 14.62
C THR A 269 -7.93 -0.92 15.43
N PHE A 270 -7.97 0.30 14.87
CA PHE A 270 -8.36 1.51 15.59
C PHE A 270 -9.82 1.91 15.39
N TYR A 271 -10.45 1.51 14.28
CA TYR A 271 -11.85 1.80 13.90
C TYR A 271 -12.23 3.29 13.79
N SER A 272 -11.37 4.23 14.18
CA SER A 272 -11.59 5.66 14.02
C SER A 272 -10.26 6.42 13.85
N MET A 273 -10.30 7.52 13.10
CA MET A 273 -9.17 8.44 12.99
C MET A 273 -8.78 9.01 14.36
N ASP A 274 -9.76 9.35 15.21
CA ASP A 274 -9.49 9.89 16.56
C ASP A 274 -8.72 8.89 17.44
N ALA A 275 -8.97 7.59 17.31
CA ALA A 275 -8.22 6.55 18.02
C ALA A 275 -6.82 6.37 17.43
N LEU A 276 -6.69 6.36 16.11
CA LEU A 276 -5.39 6.28 15.43
C LEU A 276 -4.48 7.47 15.77
N CYS A 277 -5.02 8.69 15.85
CA CYS A 277 -4.27 9.90 16.21
C CYS A 277 -3.76 9.89 17.66
N ARG A 278 -4.34 9.06 18.54
CA ARG A 278 -3.89 8.88 19.93
C ARG A 278 -2.99 7.66 20.13
N ALA A 279 -2.78 6.87 19.08
CA ALA A 279 -1.96 5.68 19.16
C ALA A 279 -0.50 6.04 19.43
N SER A 280 0.15 5.32 20.33
CA SER A 280 1.58 5.43 20.57
C SER A 280 2.38 4.57 19.58
N ASP A 281 3.69 4.81 19.47
CA ASP A 281 4.59 3.93 18.72
C ASP A 281 4.48 2.47 19.16
N ALA A 282 4.28 2.23 20.47
CA ALA A 282 4.13 0.88 21.00
C ALA A 282 2.82 0.20 20.55
N ASP A 283 1.72 0.95 20.48
CA ASP A 283 0.44 0.43 19.99
C ASP A 283 0.52 0.07 18.50
N LEU A 284 1.24 0.88 17.71
CA LEU A 284 1.42 0.67 16.28
C LEU A 284 2.35 -0.51 15.99
N VAL A 285 3.47 -0.65 16.71
CA VAL A 285 4.42 -1.77 16.54
C VAL A 285 3.83 -3.12 16.99
N ALA A 286 2.82 -3.10 17.86
CA ALA A 286 2.12 -4.33 18.26
C ALA A 286 1.29 -4.94 17.11
N ILE A 287 1.05 -4.19 16.03
CA ILE A 287 0.27 -4.63 14.89
C ILE A 287 1.18 -5.43 13.94
N ASP A 288 0.81 -6.68 13.65
CA ASP A 288 1.57 -7.53 12.73
C ASP A 288 1.66 -6.90 11.33
N GLY A 289 2.88 -6.74 10.82
CA GLY A 289 3.16 -6.03 9.56
C GLY A 289 3.50 -4.54 9.71
N VAL A 290 3.45 -3.97 10.93
CA VAL A 290 3.89 -2.57 11.20
C VAL A 290 5.21 -2.58 11.96
N GLY A 291 6.29 -2.18 11.28
CA GLY A 291 7.62 -2.06 11.91
C GLY A 291 7.86 -0.70 12.57
N PRO A 292 8.92 -0.55 13.40
CA PRO A 292 9.21 0.69 14.14
C PRO A 292 9.31 1.94 13.27
N LYS A 293 9.95 1.85 12.08
CA LYS A 293 10.06 2.98 11.14
C LYS A 293 8.71 3.44 10.60
N VAL A 294 7.77 2.51 10.39
CA VAL A 294 6.42 2.80 9.91
C VAL A 294 5.61 3.46 11.02
N ALA A 295 5.69 2.92 12.25
CA ALA A 295 5.06 3.51 13.43
C ALA A 295 5.51 4.96 13.67
N GLU A 296 6.82 5.20 13.71
CA GLU A 296 7.40 6.55 13.87
C GLU A 296 6.91 7.51 12.78
N SER A 297 6.85 7.04 11.53
CA SER A 297 6.38 7.84 10.40
C SER A 297 4.90 8.21 10.51
N ILE A 298 4.06 7.29 11.00
CA ILE A 298 2.63 7.53 11.23
C ILE A 298 2.45 8.56 12.34
N VAL A 299 3.10 8.36 13.50
CA VAL A 299 2.99 9.29 14.64
C VAL A 299 3.47 10.69 14.25
N THR A 300 4.62 10.77 13.57
CA THR A 300 5.17 12.05 13.10
C THR A 300 4.23 12.76 12.14
N PHE A 301 3.62 12.02 11.21
CA PHE A 301 2.69 12.60 10.24
C PHE A 301 1.41 13.11 10.92
N LEU A 302 0.81 12.32 11.82
CA LEU A 302 -0.44 12.68 12.50
C LEU A 302 -0.25 13.79 13.54
N ALA A 303 0.97 14.00 14.03
CA ALA A 303 1.32 15.11 14.91
C ALA A 303 1.63 16.42 14.16
N ASP A 304 1.77 16.39 12.83
CA ASP A 304 2.02 17.62 12.05
C ASP A 304 0.80 18.56 12.11
N PRO A 305 0.97 19.84 12.47
CA PRO A 305 -0.14 20.78 12.61
C PRO A 305 -1.03 20.92 11.37
N ASP A 306 -0.45 20.84 10.16
CA ASP A 306 -1.23 20.95 8.93
C ASP A 306 -2.06 19.69 8.69
N THR A 307 -1.57 18.54 9.14
CA THR A 307 -2.34 17.28 9.10
C THR A 307 -3.48 17.31 10.09
N VAL A 308 -3.26 17.85 11.30
CA VAL A 308 -4.32 18.01 12.30
C VAL A 308 -5.44 18.90 11.75
N LEU A 309 -5.10 20.06 11.17
CA LEU A 309 -6.07 20.96 10.54
C LEU A 309 -6.81 20.27 9.39
N LEU A 310 -6.09 19.58 8.50
CA LEU A 310 -6.71 18.82 7.40
C LEU A 310 -7.74 17.81 7.92
N LEU A 311 -7.43 17.07 8.98
CA LEU A 311 -8.36 16.10 9.56
C LEU A 311 -9.59 16.76 10.19
N GLU A 312 -9.43 17.93 10.80
CA GLU A 312 -10.54 18.73 11.33
C GLU A 312 -11.44 19.23 10.18
N ASP A 313 -10.86 19.75 9.10
CA ASP A 313 -11.60 20.23 7.94
C ASP A 313 -12.35 19.10 7.22
N LEU A 314 -11.71 17.93 7.05
CA LEU A 314 -12.35 16.74 6.48
C LEU A 314 -13.54 16.28 7.34
N LYS A 315 -13.38 16.29 8.66
CA LYS A 315 -14.45 15.96 9.61
C LYS A 315 -15.60 16.96 9.53
N ALA A 316 -15.31 18.24 9.41
CA ALA A 316 -16.30 19.29 9.23
C ALA A 316 -17.04 19.17 7.89
N ALA A 317 -16.34 18.72 6.84
CA ALA A 317 -16.89 18.43 5.52
C ALA A 317 -17.72 17.13 5.45
N GLY A 318 -17.87 16.40 6.56
CA GLY A 318 -18.69 15.20 6.65
C GLY A 318 -18.03 13.93 6.14
N VAL A 319 -16.70 13.93 5.93
CA VAL A 319 -15.96 12.72 5.59
C VAL A 319 -16.05 11.72 6.74
N ARG A 320 -16.29 10.45 6.42
CA ARG A 320 -16.38 9.36 7.38
C ARG A 320 -15.05 9.15 8.10
N MET A 321 -15.02 9.50 9.38
CA MET A 321 -13.83 9.39 10.25
C MET A 321 -13.78 8.12 11.10
N ALA A 322 -14.80 7.27 11.02
CA ALA A 322 -14.89 6.03 11.79
C ALA A 322 -15.67 4.96 11.04
N ASP A 323 -15.28 3.71 11.24
CA ASP A 323 -16.03 2.53 10.83
C ASP A 323 -16.73 1.90 12.04
N GLU A 324 -17.80 1.16 11.76
CA GLU A 324 -18.46 0.36 12.80
C GLU A 324 -17.45 -0.67 13.31
N LYS A 325 -17.06 -0.52 14.57
CA LYS A 325 -16.40 -1.60 15.29
C LYS A 325 -17.40 -2.75 15.35
N PRO A 326 -17.04 -3.97 14.89
CA PRO A 326 -17.90 -5.12 15.07
C PRO A 326 -18.23 -5.17 16.55
N GLU A 327 -19.51 -4.99 16.89
CA GLU A 327 -19.97 -5.38 18.20
C GLU A 327 -19.61 -6.85 18.29
N THR A 328 -18.66 -7.15 19.17
CA THR A 328 -18.54 -8.50 19.67
C THR A 328 -19.91 -8.73 20.30
N LYS A 329 -20.81 -9.37 19.53
CA LYS A 329 -22.07 -9.89 20.05
C LYS A 329 -21.66 -10.97 21.01
N VAL A 330 -21.23 -10.52 22.17
CA VAL A 330 -20.90 -11.43 23.21
C VAL A 330 -22.23 -12.00 23.63
N ASP A 331 -22.39 -13.29 23.38
CA ASP A 331 -23.54 -14.01 23.90
C ASP A 331 -23.49 -13.89 25.43
N ALA A 332 -24.41 -13.13 26.00
CA ALA A 332 -24.49 -12.96 27.45
C ALA A 332 -24.85 -14.27 28.17
N SER A 333 -25.29 -15.30 27.43
CA SER A 333 -25.49 -16.66 27.91
C SER A 333 -24.24 -17.53 27.80
N HIS A 334 -23.15 -17.02 27.20
CA HIS A 334 -21.88 -17.74 27.10
C HIS A 334 -21.32 -18.02 28.51
N PRO A 335 -20.81 -19.25 28.79
CA PRO A 335 -20.32 -19.63 30.11
C PRO A 335 -19.24 -18.70 30.69
N PHE A 336 -18.48 -18.05 29.80
CA PHE A 336 -17.38 -17.16 30.14
C PHE A 336 -17.73 -15.67 30.15
N PHE A 337 -18.99 -15.31 29.87
CA PHE A 337 -19.41 -13.91 29.86
C PHE A 337 -19.27 -13.26 31.24
N GLY A 338 -18.55 -12.14 31.31
CA GLY A 338 -18.32 -11.39 32.55
C GLY A 338 -17.38 -12.07 33.55
N LYS A 339 -16.85 -13.27 33.24
CA LYS A 339 -15.95 -14.04 34.10
C LYS A 339 -14.51 -13.55 33.99
N THR A 340 -13.79 -13.54 35.11
CA THR A 340 -12.40 -13.09 35.17
C THR A 340 -11.42 -14.26 35.13
N PHE A 341 -10.58 -14.29 34.11
CA PHE A 341 -9.55 -15.30 33.88
C PHE A 341 -8.16 -14.80 34.28
N VAL A 342 -7.33 -15.70 34.81
CA VAL A 342 -5.89 -15.49 34.97
C VAL A 342 -5.14 -16.62 34.26
N LEU A 343 -4.26 -16.26 33.33
CA LEU A 343 -3.46 -17.24 32.59
C LEU A 343 -2.12 -17.49 33.29
N THR A 344 -1.78 -18.77 33.48
CA THR A 344 -0.51 -19.21 34.08
C THR A 344 0.06 -20.44 33.36
N GLY A 345 1.38 -20.49 33.20
CA GLY A 345 2.05 -21.51 32.39
C GLY A 345 2.07 -21.17 30.89
N THR A 346 2.69 -22.04 30.11
CA THR A 346 2.74 -21.96 28.64
C THR A 346 1.65 -22.88 28.08
N LEU A 347 0.73 -22.35 27.26
CA LEU A 347 -0.33 -23.17 26.67
C LEU A 347 0.25 -24.05 25.54
N PRO A 348 0.00 -25.37 25.54
CA PRO A 348 0.42 -26.30 24.48
C PRO A 348 0.15 -25.87 23.02
N THR A 349 -1.01 -25.28 22.71
CA THR A 349 -1.40 -25.00 21.31
C THR A 349 -1.75 -23.54 21.00
N LEU A 350 -2.04 -22.72 22.01
CA LEU A 350 -2.43 -21.32 21.87
C LEU A 350 -1.31 -20.36 22.31
N GLY A 351 -1.12 -19.28 21.56
CA GLY A 351 -0.38 -18.13 22.05
C GLY A 351 -1.10 -17.49 23.25
N ARG A 352 -0.34 -16.93 24.20
CA ARG A 352 -0.94 -16.22 25.35
C ARG A 352 -1.85 -15.09 24.90
N GLN A 353 -1.44 -14.31 23.89
CA GLN A 353 -2.26 -13.24 23.31
C GLN A 353 -3.54 -13.80 22.66
N ASP A 354 -3.44 -14.87 21.87
CA ASP A 354 -4.60 -15.52 21.23
C ASP A 354 -5.63 -16.00 22.26
N ALA A 355 -5.16 -16.55 23.38
CA ALA A 355 -6.04 -16.96 24.47
C ALA A 355 -6.73 -15.75 25.14
N GLU A 356 -6.01 -14.64 25.34
CA GLU A 356 -6.61 -13.40 25.85
C GLU A 356 -7.65 -12.80 24.89
N GLU A 357 -7.38 -12.84 23.59
CA GLU A 357 -8.31 -12.39 22.55
C GLU A 357 -9.57 -13.27 22.51
N LYS A 358 -9.42 -14.60 22.55
CA LYS A 358 -10.54 -15.54 22.62
C LYS A 358 -11.41 -15.32 23.87
N ILE A 359 -10.80 -15.09 25.03
CA ILE A 359 -11.52 -14.76 26.28
C ILE A 359 -12.30 -13.44 26.11
N ARG A 360 -11.68 -12.40 25.55
CA ARG A 360 -12.33 -11.10 25.33
C ARG A 360 -13.42 -11.18 24.27
N ALA A 361 -13.27 -12.03 23.26
CA ALA A 361 -14.24 -12.24 22.19
C ALA A 361 -15.58 -12.77 22.71
N VAL A 362 -15.52 -13.60 23.76
CA VAL A 362 -16.71 -14.10 24.48
C VAL A 362 -17.05 -13.27 25.74
N GLY A 363 -16.52 -12.03 25.81
CA GLY A 363 -16.73 -11.04 26.88
C GLY A 363 -16.32 -11.48 28.29
N GLY A 364 -15.36 -12.39 28.38
CA GLY A 364 -14.58 -12.61 29.58
C GLY A 364 -13.56 -11.48 29.80
N LYS A 365 -13.08 -11.36 31.04
CA LYS A 365 -12.07 -10.39 31.46
C LYS A 365 -10.77 -11.12 31.78
N VAL A 366 -9.63 -10.54 31.44
CA VAL A 366 -8.31 -11.11 31.79
C VAL A 366 -7.65 -10.26 32.86
N SER A 367 -7.14 -10.90 33.91
CA SER A 367 -6.36 -10.28 34.99
C SER A 367 -4.95 -10.87 35.06
N SER A 368 -3.98 -10.03 35.44
CA SER A 368 -2.59 -10.45 35.63
C SER A 368 -2.33 -11.12 36.98
N SER A 369 -3.28 -11.06 37.93
CA SER A 369 -3.13 -11.60 39.28
C SER A 369 -4.35 -12.39 39.75
N VAL A 370 -4.10 -13.48 40.48
CA VAL A 370 -5.14 -14.28 41.14
C VAL A 370 -5.59 -13.57 42.41
N SER A 371 -6.89 -13.32 42.49
CA SER A 371 -7.58 -12.67 43.62
C SER A 371 -8.89 -13.38 43.92
N LYS A 372 -9.59 -12.98 45.00
CA LYS A 372 -10.94 -13.48 45.31
C LYS A 372 -12.00 -13.12 44.25
N LYS A 373 -11.67 -12.23 43.29
CA LYS A 373 -12.53 -11.85 42.17
C LYS A 373 -12.22 -12.62 40.88
N THR A 374 -11.25 -13.53 40.92
CA THR A 374 -10.90 -14.39 39.78
C THR A 374 -11.87 -15.56 39.74
N ASP A 375 -12.53 -15.77 38.60
CA ASP A 375 -13.48 -16.89 38.41
C ASP A 375 -12.77 -18.15 37.91
N PHE A 376 -11.78 -18.00 37.03
CA PHE A 376 -11.05 -19.14 36.44
C PHE A 376 -9.55 -18.86 36.33
N VAL A 377 -8.75 -19.91 36.47
CA VAL A 377 -7.32 -19.90 36.15
C VAL A 377 -7.05 -20.87 35.01
N LEU A 378 -6.60 -20.34 33.87
CA LEU A 378 -6.23 -21.16 32.72
C LEU A 378 -4.80 -21.69 32.94
N LEU A 379 -4.68 -23.01 33.06
CA LEU A 379 -3.43 -23.72 33.32
C LEU A 379 -2.81 -24.20 31.99
N GLY A 380 -1.63 -23.69 31.71
CA GLY A 380 -0.70 -24.28 30.74
C GLY A 380 0.38 -25.13 31.43
N ASP A 381 1.30 -25.64 30.63
CA ASP A 381 2.46 -26.40 31.10
C ASP A 381 3.34 -25.54 32.02
N SER A 382 3.86 -26.17 33.08
CA SER A 382 4.62 -25.52 34.16
C SER A 382 3.86 -24.38 34.87
N PRO A 383 2.72 -24.69 35.51
CA PRO A 383 1.92 -23.68 36.20
C PRO A 383 2.70 -23.13 37.41
N GLY A 384 3.19 -21.89 37.29
CA GLY A 384 4.00 -21.24 38.32
C GLY A 384 3.22 -20.88 39.60
N SER A 385 3.77 -19.94 40.38
CA SER A 385 3.25 -19.51 41.70
C SER A 385 1.78 -19.06 41.72
N LYS A 386 1.18 -18.77 40.56
CA LYS A 386 -0.24 -18.40 40.42
C LYS A 386 -1.19 -19.60 40.59
N ALA A 387 -0.78 -20.81 40.23
CA ALA A 387 -1.62 -22.00 40.42
C ALA A 387 -1.73 -22.37 41.90
N ALA A 388 -0.61 -22.32 42.64
CA ALA A 388 -0.62 -22.50 44.10
C ALA A 388 -1.52 -21.45 44.80
N LYS A 389 -1.52 -20.20 44.30
CA LYS A 389 -2.38 -19.13 44.82
C LYS A 389 -3.86 -19.34 44.47
N ALA A 390 -4.16 -19.96 43.34
CA ALA A 390 -5.52 -20.31 42.95
C ALA A 390 -6.11 -21.40 43.85
N GLU A 391 -5.32 -22.43 44.14
CA GLU A 391 -5.67 -23.52 45.05
C GLU A 391 -5.95 -23.01 46.47
N GLN A 392 -5.07 -22.14 47.01
CA GLN A 392 -5.25 -21.50 48.32
C GLN A 392 -6.52 -20.64 48.42
N LEU A 393 -6.95 -20.03 47.31
CA LEU A 393 -8.12 -19.16 47.26
C LEU A 393 -9.39 -19.89 46.81
N GLY A 394 -9.30 -21.20 46.51
CA GLY A 394 -10.42 -22.01 46.05
C GLY A 394 -10.95 -21.61 44.67
N VAL A 395 -10.10 -21.03 43.81
CA VAL A 395 -10.49 -20.61 42.46
C VAL A 395 -10.39 -21.79 41.49
N PRO A 396 -11.46 -22.11 40.72
CA PRO A 396 -11.45 -23.17 39.72
C PRO A 396 -10.35 -23.00 38.66
N SER A 397 -9.71 -24.10 38.29
CA SER A 397 -8.71 -24.15 37.23
C SER A 397 -9.23 -24.88 36.00
N LEU A 398 -8.95 -24.37 34.80
CA LEU A 398 -9.27 -24.98 33.51
C LEU A 398 -7.98 -25.30 32.76
N SER A 399 -7.91 -26.46 32.11
CA SER A 399 -6.89 -26.77 31.12
C SER A 399 -7.17 -26.07 29.79
N GLU A 400 -6.16 -25.97 28.92
CA GLU A 400 -6.34 -25.42 27.56
C GLU A 400 -7.41 -26.18 26.76
N ALA A 401 -7.46 -27.50 26.87
CA ALA A 401 -8.44 -28.33 26.18
C ALA A 401 -9.87 -28.07 26.66
N GLU A 402 -10.07 -27.91 27.98
CA GLU A 402 -11.38 -27.59 28.56
C GLU A 402 -11.81 -26.17 28.21
N PHE A 403 -10.87 -25.23 28.17
CA PHE A 403 -11.11 -23.86 27.73
C PHE A 403 -11.57 -23.80 26.29
N LEU A 404 -10.91 -24.52 25.37
CA LEU A 404 -11.30 -24.61 23.97
C LEU A 404 -12.63 -25.34 23.75
N ALA A 405 -12.98 -26.31 24.59
CA ALA A 405 -14.24 -27.04 24.48
C ALA A 405 -15.46 -26.23 24.95
N GLN A 406 -15.24 -25.18 25.74
CA GLN A 406 -16.28 -24.30 26.31
C GLN A 406 -16.29 -22.90 25.66
N LEU A 407 -15.47 -22.70 24.62
CA LEU A 407 -15.39 -21.51 23.78
C LEU A 407 -16.23 -21.69 22.52
#